data_AF-A0A1I0WFB8-F1
#
_entry.id   AF-A0A1I0WFB8-F1
#
_cell.length_a   1.000
_cell.length_b   1.000
_cell.length_c   1.000
_cell.angle_alpha   90.00
_cell.angle_beta   90.00
_cell.angle_gamma   90.00
#
_symmetry.space_group_name_H-M   'P 1'
#
loop_
_entity.id
_entity.type
_entity.pdbx_description
1 polymer ?
#
loop_
_entity_poly.entity_id
_entity_poly.type
_entity_poly.pdbx_seq_one_letter_code
_entity_poly.pdbx_strand_id
1 'polypeptide(L)'
;MMGPRQEAQPALFYEFSLEDHVPQDHLLCSIDRFVDLRSIRAHLADFYSHTGRPSVDPELLIRMLLVGYCFGIRSERRLCEEVHLNLAYRWFL
;
A
#
# COMPACT_ATOMS: atom_id res chain seq x y z
N MET A 1 -1.45 14.57 -12.29
CA MET A 1 -2.58 14.44 -11.34
C MET A 1 -2.19 13.51 -10.21
N MET A 2 -2.68 13.73 -8.98
CA MET A 2 -2.50 12.76 -7.90
C MET A 2 -3.32 11.49 -8.17
N GLY A 3 -2.76 10.33 -7.85
CA GLY A 3 -3.44 9.04 -8.04
C GLY A 3 -4.75 8.94 -7.25
N PRO A 4 -5.71 8.15 -7.75
CA PRO A 4 -6.87 7.77 -6.95
C PRO A 4 -6.44 6.80 -5.84
N ARG A 5 -7.11 6.90 -4.69
CA ARG A 5 -7.02 5.87 -3.65
C ARG A 5 -7.62 4.59 -4.21
N GLN A 6 -6.86 3.50 -4.23
CA GLN A 6 -7.38 2.18 -4.62
C GLN A 6 -7.98 1.52 -3.40
N GLU A 7 -9.30 1.58 -3.27
CA GLU A 7 -10.03 0.78 -2.30
C GLU A 7 -10.36 -0.57 -2.92
N ALA A 8 -9.90 -1.65 -2.30
CA ALA A 8 -10.23 -3.00 -2.74
C ALA A 8 -11.73 -3.25 -2.49
N GLN A 9 -12.51 -3.41 -3.56
CA GLN A 9 -13.90 -3.85 -3.44
C GLN A 9 -13.90 -5.37 -3.16
N PRO A 10 -14.50 -5.84 -2.05
CA PRO A 10 -14.64 -7.27 -1.81
C PRO A 10 -15.57 -7.86 -2.88
N ALA A 11 -15.14 -8.96 -3.50
CA ALA A 11 -15.99 -9.71 -4.41
C ALA A 11 -17.13 -10.35 -3.61
N LEU A 12 -18.39 -10.02 -3.95
CA LEU A 12 -19.61 -10.42 -3.23
C LEU A 12 -19.83 -11.94 -3.08
N PHE A 13 -18.98 -12.79 -3.68
CA PHE A 13 -19.19 -14.24 -3.76
C PHE A 13 -17.94 -15.10 -3.54
N TYR A 14 -16.82 -14.52 -3.06
CA TYR A 14 -15.65 -15.27 -2.61
C TYR A 14 -15.32 -14.90 -1.17
N GLU A 15 -15.43 -15.87 -0.27
CA GLU A 15 -15.14 -15.74 1.17
C GLU A 15 -13.61 -15.74 1.41
N PHE A 16 -12.90 -14.86 0.73
CA PHE A 16 -11.46 -14.69 0.89
C PHE A 16 -11.17 -13.31 1.46
N SER A 17 -10.90 -13.24 2.77
CA SER A 17 -10.35 -12.05 3.40
C SER A 17 -8.84 -12.19 3.56
N LEU A 18 -8.10 -11.15 3.18
CA LEU A 18 -6.66 -11.08 3.46
C LEU A 18 -6.40 -11.06 4.97
N GLU A 19 -7.32 -10.49 5.76
CA GLU A 19 -7.19 -10.36 7.22
C GLU A 19 -7.13 -11.73 7.90
N ASP A 20 -7.86 -12.73 7.37
CA ASP A 20 -7.88 -14.09 7.90
C ASP A 20 -6.59 -14.88 7.59
N HIS A 21 -5.80 -14.41 6.62
CA HIS A 21 -4.64 -15.13 6.10
C HIS A 21 -3.31 -14.51 6.50
N VAL A 22 -3.31 -13.33 7.14
CA VAL A 22 -2.10 -12.66 7.62
C VAL A 22 -2.00 -12.84 9.14
N PRO A 23 -0.94 -13.52 9.65
CA PRO A 23 -0.76 -13.69 11.09
C PRO A 23 -0.69 -12.35 11.83
N GLN A 24 -1.38 -12.24 12.97
CA GLN A 24 -1.43 -10.99 13.75
C GLN A 24 -0.06 -10.59 14.33
N ASP A 25 0.85 -11.54 14.51
CA ASP A 25 2.22 -11.34 14.96
C ASP A 25 3.17 -10.93 13.82
N HIS A 26 2.67 -10.82 12.58
CA HIS A 26 3.45 -10.37 11.44
C HIS A 26 3.94 -8.92 11.63
N LEU A 27 5.18 -8.64 11.21
CA LEU A 27 5.83 -7.33 11.39
C LEU A 27 4.99 -6.18 10.80
N LEU A 28 4.43 -6.38 9.61
CA LEU A 28 3.61 -5.34 8.94
C LEU A 28 2.32 -5.02 9.70
N CYS A 29 1.70 -6.00 10.36
CA CYS A 29 0.54 -5.74 11.24
C CYS A 29 0.95 -4.90 12.45
N SER A 30 2.16 -5.08 12.95
CA SER A 30 2.69 -4.24 14.02
C SER A 30 3.01 -2.82 13.55
N ILE A 31 3.54 -2.66 12.35
CA ILE A 31 3.83 -1.35 11.74
C ILE A 31 2.53 -0.59 11.44
N ASP A 32 1.52 -1.25 10.88
CA ASP A 32 0.26 -0.62 10.49
C ASP A 32 -0.43 0.10 11.67
N ARG A 33 -0.36 -0.48 12.88
CA ARG A 33 -0.89 0.14 14.10
C ARG A 33 -0.30 1.52 14.43
N PHE A 34 0.89 1.83 13.91
CA PHE A 34 1.61 3.07 14.18
C PHE A 34 1.75 3.97 12.95
N VAL A 35 1.31 3.53 11.77
CA VAL A 35 1.43 4.26 10.52
C VAL A 35 0.09 4.88 10.15
N ASP A 36 -0.17 6.10 10.65
CA ASP A 36 -1.32 6.91 10.25
C ASP A 36 -0.97 7.83 9.07
N LEU A 37 -1.47 7.48 7.89
CA LEU A 37 -1.23 8.24 6.65
C LEU A 37 -2.47 9.00 6.15
N ARG A 38 -3.57 9.02 6.92
CA ARG A 38 -4.87 9.57 6.48
C ARG A 38 -4.78 11.03 6.00
N SER A 39 -3.87 11.81 6.57
CA SER A 39 -3.71 13.23 6.23
C SER A 39 -2.74 13.49 5.08
N ILE A 40 -1.92 12.52 4.66
CA ILE A 40 -0.78 12.76 3.75
C ILE A 40 -1.25 13.32 2.40
N ARG A 41 -2.38 12.80 1.91
CA ARG A 41 -2.95 13.20 0.63
C ARG A 41 -3.33 14.68 0.60
N ALA A 42 -3.89 15.21 1.69
CA ALA A 42 -4.26 16.62 1.79
C ALA A 42 -3.01 17.51 1.81
N HIS A 43 -1.99 17.13 2.58
CA HIS A 43 -0.73 17.88 2.66
C HIS A 43 0.04 17.91 1.35
N LEU A 44 -0.06 16.86 0.54
CA LEU A 44 0.67 16.76 -0.71
C LEU A 44 -0.11 17.27 -1.94
N ALA A 45 -1.41 17.58 -1.79
CA ALA A 45 -2.30 17.87 -2.92
C ALA A 45 -1.77 18.97 -3.84
N ASP A 46 -1.26 20.06 -3.29
CA ASP A 46 -0.78 21.23 -4.04
C ASP A 46 0.52 20.96 -4.82
N PHE A 47 1.24 19.88 -4.49
CA PHE A 47 2.48 19.50 -5.16
C PHE A 47 2.26 18.61 -6.39
N TYR A 48 1.04 18.09 -6.60
CA TYR A 48 0.73 17.27 -7.77
C TYR A 48 0.21 18.12 -8.93
N SER A 49 0.78 17.92 -10.12
CA SER A 49 0.29 18.57 -11.35
C SER A 49 -1.20 18.26 -11.60
N HIS A 50 -1.96 19.24 -12.08
CA HIS A 50 -3.35 19.04 -12.51
C HIS A 50 -3.47 18.37 -13.89
N THR A 51 -2.37 18.19 -14.62
CA THR A 51 -2.33 17.60 -15.96
C THR A 51 -1.40 16.39 -16.03
N GLY A 52 -1.39 15.69 -17.17
CA GLY A 52 -0.53 14.52 -17.42
C GLY A 52 -1.05 13.22 -16.80
N ARG A 53 -0.19 12.19 -16.82
CA ARG A 53 -0.50 10.86 -16.26
C ARG A 53 -0.74 10.96 -14.75
N PRO A 54 -1.79 10.32 -14.20
CA PRO A 54 -1.94 10.19 -12.76
C PRO A 54 -0.72 9.51 -12.13
N SER A 55 -0.19 10.13 -11.09
CA SER A 55 0.85 9.55 -10.23
C SER A 55 0.28 8.43 -9.36
N VAL A 56 1.14 7.72 -8.63
CA VAL A 56 0.72 6.78 -7.59
C VAL A 56 0.12 7.54 -6.40
N ASP A 57 -0.84 6.94 -5.71
CA ASP A 57 -1.37 7.50 -4.46
C ASP A 57 -0.25 7.59 -3.40
N PRO A 58 -0.11 8.72 -2.69
CA PRO A 58 0.99 8.91 -1.75
C PRO A 58 0.96 7.94 -0.56
N GLU A 59 -0.21 7.52 -0.09
CA GLU A 59 -0.33 6.53 0.99
C GLU A 59 0.23 5.18 0.52
N LEU A 60 -0.20 4.73 -0.67
CA LEU A 60 0.29 3.50 -1.30
C LEU A 60 1.81 3.54 -1.50
N LEU A 61 2.35 4.65 -2.02
CA LEU A 61 3.78 4.81 -2.23
C LEU A 61 4.58 4.65 -0.93
N ILE A 62 4.14 5.31 0.15
CA ILE A 62 4.82 5.22 1.46
C ILE A 62 4.74 3.79 2.00
N ARG A 63 3.58 3.14 1.93
CA ARG A 63 3.40 1.75 2.39
C ARG A 63 4.30 0.78 1.59
N MET A 64 4.38 0.95 0.27
CA MET A 64 5.31 0.18 -0.56
C MET A 64 6.78 0.38 -0.14
N LEU A 65 7.20 1.63 0.11
CA LEU A 65 8.56 1.92 0.57
C LEU A 65 8.85 1.27 1.93
N LEU A 66 7.90 1.29 2.87
CA LEU A 66 8.04 0.61 4.17
C LEU A 66 8.29 -0.90 4.00
N VAL A 67 7.53 -1.57 3.13
CA VAL A 67 7.78 -2.99 2.78
C VAL A 67 9.19 -3.16 2.23
N GLY A 68 9.60 -2.31 1.28
CA GLY A 68 10.93 -2.36 0.69
C GLY A 68 12.05 -2.22 1.73
N TYR A 69 11.93 -1.28 2.67
CA TYR A 69 12.92 -1.06 3.71
C TYR A 69 12.94 -2.16 4.77
N CYS A 70 11.78 -2.62 5.23
CA CYS A 70 11.68 -3.66 6.27
C CYS A 70 12.20 -5.03 5.80
N PHE A 71 12.00 -5.36 4.52
CA PHE A 71 12.37 -6.67 3.95
C PHE A 71 13.61 -6.61 3.03
N GLY A 72 14.29 -5.46 2.97
CA GLY A 72 15.53 -5.31 2.19
C GLY A 72 15.35 -5.39 0.67
N ILE A 73 14.15 -5.11 0.15
CA ILE A 73 13.87 -5.10 -1.29
C ILE A 73 14.30 -3.74 -1.86
N ARG A 74 15.46 -3.72 -2.53
CA ARG A 74 16.05 -2.49 -3.08
C ARG A 74 15.54 -2.11 -4.47
N SER A 75 14.98 -3.05 -5.21
CA SER A 75 14.47 -2.83 -6.56
C SER A 75 12.97 -2.56 -6.50
N GLU A 76 12.55 -1.39 -6.98
CA GLU A 76 11.12 -1.06 -7.12
C GLU A 76 10.40 -2.06 -8.03
N ARG A 77 11.04 -2.51 -9.10
CA ARG A 77 10.46 -3.51 -10.01
C ARG A 77 10.19 -4.83 -9.29
N ARG A 78 11.14 -5.28 -8.46
CA ARG A 78 10.96 -6.47 -7.61
C ARG A 78 9.93 -6.24 -6.52
N LEU A 79 9.89 -5.05 -5.92
CA LEU A 79 8.89 -4.70 -4.90
C LEU A 79 7.47 -4.83 -5.47
N CYS A 80 7.23 -4.34 -6.69
CA CYS A 80 5.96 -4.53 -7.38
C CYS A 80 5.64 -6.02 -7.58
N GLU A 81 6.61 -6.84 -8.00
CA GLU A 81 6.44 -8.29 -8.15
C GLU A 81 6.10 -8.97 -6.81
N GLU A 82 6.82 -8.65 -5.74
CA GLU A 82 6.63 -9.23 -4.41
C GLU A 82 5.27 -8.84 -3.82
N VAL A 83 4.82 -7.59 -4.00
CA VAL A 83 3.47 -7.13 -3.60
C VAL A 83 2.36 -7.92 -4.30
N HIS A 84 2.57 -8.33 -5.54
CA HIS A 84 1.58 -9.15 -6.25
C HIS A 84 1.50 -10.58 -5.75
N LEU A 85 2.58 -11.10 -5.18
CA LEU A 85 2.72 -12.50 -4.78
C LEU A 85 2.56 -12.74 -3.28
N ASN A 86 2.87 -11.74 -2.46
CA ASN A 86 2.88 -11.85 -1.00
C ASN A 86 1.59 -11.27 -0.39
N LEU A 87 0.81 -12.13 0.25
CA LEU A 87 -0.47 -11.76 0.88
C LEU A 87 -0.31 -10.73 1.99
N ALA A 88 0.74 -10.83 2.82
CA ALA A 88 0.97 -9.90 3.91
C ALA A 88 1.36 -8.50 3.38
N TYR A 89 2.09 -8.44 2.27
CA TYR A 89 2.42 -7.17 1.64
C TYR A 89 1.16 -6.55 1.07
N ARG A 90 0.35 -7.34 0.37
CA ARG A 90 -0.91 -6.88 -0.22
C ARG A 90 -1.95 -6.45 0.81
N TRP A 91 -1.98 -7.10 1.98
CA TRP A 91 -2.80 -6.70 3.12
C TRP A 91 -2.36 -5.35 3.72
N PHE A 92 -1.05 -5.08 3.70
CA PHE A 92 -0.49 -3.85 4.27
C PHE A 92 -0.62 -2.62 3.37
N LEU A 93 -0.91 -2.78 2.07
CA LEU A 93 -1.07 -1.66 1.13
C LEU A 93 -2.49 -1.13 1.10
#